data_AF-A0A8T3YKX9-F1
#
_entry.id   AF-A0A8T3YKX9-F1
#
_cell.length_a   1.000
_cell.length_b   1.000
_cell.length_c   1.000
_cell.angle_alpha   90.00
_cell.angle_beta   90.00
_cell.angle_gamma   90.00
#
_symmetry.space_group_name_H-M   'P 1'
#
loop_
_entity.id
_entity.type
_entity.pdbx_description
1 polymer ?
#
loop_
_entity_poly.entity_id
_entity_poly.type
_entity_poly.pdbx_seq_one_letter_code
_entity_poly.pdbx_strand_id
1 'polypeptide(L)'
;MGRKSQEEKEFLISSRKKIGPGVTNAPVWVLQKAGRRIWNKKAKRHWRETGLGRAFKKKLKEQGKTGKKVRSGKKYKSRMFKTKGQRKGYE
;
A
#
# COMPACT_ATOMS: atom_id res chain seq x y z
N MET A 1 9.37 15.35 4.55
CA MET A 1 9.03 14.73 3.23
C MET A 1 10.21 13.86 2.81
N GLY A 2 10.05 12.53 2.70
CA GLY A 2 11.15 11.64 2.32
C GLY A 2 11.54 11.79 0.84
N ARG A 3 12.83 11.67 0.52
CA ARG A 3 13.32 11.64 -0.86
C ARG A 3 12.82 10.36 -1.54
N LYS A 4 11.96 10.50 -2.56
CA LYS A 4 11.47 9.38 -3.39
C LYS A 4 12.54 8.95 -4.39
N SER A 5 12.65 7.65 -4.64
CA SER A 5 13.50 7.13 -5.71
C SER A 5 12.96 7.53 -7.09
N GLN A 6 13.82 7.49 -8.11
CA GLN A 6 13.42 7.81 -9.48
C GLN A 6 12.32 6.86 -9.98
N GLU A 7 12.45 5.56 -9.72
CA GLU A 7 11.44 4.55 -10.07
C GLU A 7 10.08 4.83 -9.40
N GLU A 8 10.08 5.25 -8.13
CA GLU A 8 8.85 5.61 -7.42
C GLU A 8 8.19 6.84 -8.05
N LYS A 9 8.98 7.85 -8.43
CA LYS A 9 8.46 9.05 -9.10
C LYS A 9 7.81 8.70 -10.44
N GLU A 10 8.48 7.91 -11.27
CA GLU A 10 7.96 7.49 -12.57
C GLU A 10 6.68 6.65 -12.45
N PHE A 11 6.63 5.76 -11.45
CA PHE A 11 5.41 5.01 -11.15
C PHE A 11 4.25 5.93 -10.75
N LEU A 12 4.50 6.91 -9.89
CA LEU A 12 3.47 7.85 -9.45
C LEU A 12 2.98 8.73 -10.60
N ILE A 13 3.88 9.22 -11.45
CA ILE A 13 3.54 10.04 -12.63
C ILE A 13 2.72 9.23 -13.63
N SER A 14 3.18 8.03 -13.99
CA SER A 14 2.46 7.14 -14.92
C SER A 14 1.09 6.72 -14.38
N SER A 15 1.00 6.41 -13.09
CA SER A 15 -0.27 6.08 -12.43
C SER A 15 -1.24 7.27 -12.45
N ARG A 16 -0.74 8.49 -12.19
CA ARG A 16 -1.56 9.71 -12.25
C ARG A 16 -2.08 9.98 -13.66
N LYS A 17 -1.25 9.81 -14.70
CA LYS A 17 -1.66 9.96 -16.11
C LYS A 17 -2.79 8.99 -16.49
N LYS A 18 -2.74 7.74 -15.99
CA LYS A 18 -3.82 6.75 -16.21
C LYS A 18 -5.13 7.11 -15.51
N ILE A 19 -5.05 7.78 -14.37
CA ILE A 19 -6.22 8.10 -13.56
C ILE A 19 -7.05 9.23 -14.15
N GLY A 20 -6.48 10.11 -15.00
CA GLY A 20 -7.18 11.13 -15.80
C GLY A 20 -8.02 12.14 -14.99
N PRO A 21 -8.17 13.39 -15.44
CA PRO A 21 -9.16 14.29 -14.88
C PRO A 21 -10.53 13.95 -15.48
N GLY A 22 -11.46 13.50 -14.63
CA GLY A 22 -12.86 13.34 -15.03
C GLY A 22 -13.48 12.02 -14.60
N VAL A 23 -14.77 11.93 -14.87
CA VAL A 23 -15.59 10.83 -14.37
C VAL A 23 -15.62 9.65 -15.35
N THR A 24 -15.46 9.93 -16.63
CA THR A 24 -15.50 8.93 -17.70
C THR A 24 -14.12 8.62 -18.26
N ASN A 25 -13.15 9.56 -18.24
CA ASN A 25 -11.80 9.47 -18.84
C ASN A 25 -11.71 8.96 -20.29
N ALA A 26 -12.83 8.56 -20.89
CA ALA A 26 -12.94 8.05 -22.23
C ALA A 26 -13.03 9.25 -23.18
N PRO A 27 -12.30 9.23 -24.30
CA PRO A 27 -12.46 10.22 -25.36
C PRO A 27 -13.91 10.29 -25.85
N VAL A 28 -14.34 11.47 -26.29
CA VAL A 28 -15.73 11.73 -26.73
C VAL A 28 -16.17 10.76 -27.82
N TRP A 29 -15.30 10.45 -28.79
CA TRP A 29 -15.62 9.51 -29.88
C TRP A 29 -15.96 8.10 -29.37
N VAL A 30 -15.33 7.65 -28.27
CA VAL A 30 -15.63 6.34 -27.66
C VAL A 30 -17.02 6.36 -27.03
N LEU A 31 -17.39 7.47 -26.39
CA LEU A 31 -18.71 7.66 -25.79
C LEU A 31 -19.81 7.71 -26.87
N GLN A 32 -19.54 8.40 -27.99
CA GLN A 32 -20.43 8.47 -29.14
C GLN A 32 -20.63 7.09 -29.78
N LYS A 33 -19.55 6.34 -30.02
CA LYS A 33 -19.62 4.99 -30.61
C LYS A 33 -20.35 3.99 -29.70
N ALA A 34 -20.21 4.11 -28.39
CA ALA A 34 -20.86 3.22 -27.42
C ALA A 34 -22.33 3.57 -27.16
N GLY A 35 -22.79 4.78 -27.53
CA GLY A 35 -24.15 5.26 -27.27
C GLY A 35 -24.49 5.43 -25.78
N ARG A 36 -23.49 5.40 -24.90
CA ARG A 36 -23.68 5.46 -23.43
C ARG A 36 -22.49 6.08 -22.71
N ARG A 37 -22.74 6.58 -21.49
CA ARG A 37 -21.67 7.03 -20.60
C ARG A 37 -20.83 5.85 -20.12
N ILE A 38 -19.52 5.90 -20.33
CA ILE A 38 -18.55 4.91 -19.83
C ILE A 38 -17.92 5.46 -18.57
N TRP A 39 -18.36 5.00 -17.39
CA TRP A 39 -17.80 5.43 -16.11
C TRP A 39 -16.46 4.78 -15.82
N ASN A 40 -15.50 5.56 -15.31
CA ASN A 40 -14.24 5.02 -14.81
C ASN A 40 -14.41 4.48 -13.38
N LYS A 41 -14.73 3.18 -13.27
CA LYS A 41 -14.87 2.47 -11.98
C LYS A 41 -13.58 2.41 -11.16
N LYS A 42 -12.41 2.68 -11.76
CA LYS A 42 -11.08 2.58 -11.12
C LYS A 42 -10.53 3.95 -10.71
N ALA A 43 -11.13 5.05 -11.16
CA ALA A 43 -10.74 6.39 -10.74
C ALA A 43 -11.29 6.67 -9.35
N LYS A 44 -10.43 6.55 -8.35
CA LYS A 44 -10.71 7.16 -7.05
C LYS A 44 -10.47 8.67 -7.16
N ARG A 45 -11.52 9.45 -6.95
CA ARG A 45 -11.53 10.91 -7.14
C ARG A 45 -10.62 11.65 -6.14
N HIS A 46 -10.31 11.02 -5.00
CA HIS A 46 -9.57 11.66 -3.92
C HIS A 46 -8.18 11.06 -3.73
N TRP A 47 -7.16 11.92 -3.60
CA TRP A 47 -5.76 11.53 -3.44
C TRP A 47 -5.49 10.60 -2.25
N ARG A 48 -6.27 10.74 -1.16
CA ARG A 48 -6.19 9.86 0.03
C ARG A 48 -6.64 8.44 -0.26
N GLU A 49 -7.58 8.26 -1.17
CA GLU A 49 -8.20 6.95 -1.41
C GLU A 49 -7.43 6.15 -2.46
N THR A 50 -6.71 6.83 -3.37
CA THR A 50 -6.00 6.25 -4.52
C THR A 50 -4.93 5.23 -4.12
N GLY A 51 -4.36 5.33 -2.90
CA GLY A 51 -3.53 4.28 -2.32
C GLY A 51 -2.27 3.91 -3.13
N LEU A 52 -1.73 4.83 -3.95
CA LEU A 52 -0.66 4.55 -4.92
C LEU A 52 0.62 4.00 -4.27
N GLY A 53 0.93 4.40 -3.04
CA GLY A 53 2.08 3.85 -2.30
C GLY A 53 1.95 2.34 -2.01
N ARG A 54 0.73 1.84 -1.73
CA ARG A 54 0.49 0.39 -1.57
C ARG A 54 0.60 -0.33 -2.92
N ALA A 55 0.08 0.29 -3.99
CA ALA A 55 0.19 -0.27 -5.34
C ALA A 55 1.66 -0.39 -5.80
N PHE A 56 2.50 0.59 -5.49
CA PHE A 56 3.93 0.54 -5.79
C PHE A 56 4.63 -0.58 -5.01
N LYS A 57 4.36 -0.73 -3.72
CA LYS A 57 4.91 -1.84 -2.90
C LYS A 57 4.50 -3.21 -3.43
N LYS A 58 3.25 -3.35 -3.90
CA LYS A 58 2.77 -4.58 -4.55
C LYS A 58 3.55 -4.85 -5.85
N LYS A 59 3.73 -3.83 -6.70
CA LYS A 59 4.51 -3.94 -7.94
C LYS A 59 5.97 -4.34 -7.69
N LEU A 60 6.61 -3.76 -6.68
CA LEU A 60 7.98 -4.12 -6.29
C LEU A 60 8.09 -5.59 -5.82
N LYS A 61 7.06 -6.09 -5.13
CA LYS A 61 6.97 -7.50 -4.71
C LYS A 61 6.78 -8.44 -5.90
N GLU A 62 5.93 -8.07 -6.86
CA GLU A 62 5.71 -8.83 -8.10
C GLU A 62 6.99 -8.88 -8.96
N GLN A 63 7.78 -7.80 -8.96
CA GLN A 63 9.07 -7.73 -9.66
C GLN A 63 10.23 -8.41 -8.91
N GLY A 64 9.97 -9.04 -7.76
CA GLY A 64 11.02 -9.70 -6.96
C GLY A 64 12.03 -8.74 -6.30
N LYS A 65 11.86 -7.42 -6.43
CA LYS A 65 12.75 -6.39 -5.87
C LYS A 65 12.58 -6.17 -4.37
N THR A 66 11.70 -6.92 -3.71
CA THR A 66 11.56 -6.82 -2.25
C THR A 66 12.82 -7.33 -1.57
N GLY A 67 13.49 -6.43 -0.83
CA GLY A 67 14.65 -6.76 0.00
C GLY A 67 14.38 -8.01 0.84
N LYS A 68 15.39 -8.88 0.93
CA LYS A 68 15.36 -10.14 1.67
C LYS A 68 14.64 -9.92 3.00
N LYS A 69 13.57 -10.67 3.28
CA LYS A 69 13.02 -10.77 4.63
C LYS A 69 14.17 -11.25 5.51
N VAL A 70 14.75 -10.37 6.31
CA VAL A 70 15.64 -10.78 7.40
C VAL A 70 14.77 -11.68 8.27
N ARG A 71 15.05 -12.98 8.27
CA ARG A 71 14.37 -13.94 9.15
C ARG A 71 14.60 -13.42 10.56
N SER A 72 13.55 -12.91 11.21
CA SER A 72 13.65 -12.51 12.61
C SER A 72 14.07 -13.77 13.37
N GLY A 73 15.28 -13.75 13.92
CA GLY A 73 15.82 -14.86 14.69
C GLY A 73 14.82 -15.32 15.75
N LYS A 74 14.92 -16.60 16.12
CA LYS A 74 14.10 -17.26 17.13
C LYS A 74 14.11 -16.38 18.40
N LYS A 75 12.97 -15.75 18.73
CA LYS A 75 12.82 -15.06 20.02
C LYS A 75 12.91 -16.13 21.10
N TYR A 76 14.06 -16.24 21.76
CA TYR A 76 14.19 -17.02 22.97
C TYR A 76 13.21 -16.39 23.97
N LYS A 77 12.17 -17.14 24.35
CA LYS A 77 11.27 -16.76 25.44
C LYS A 77 12.15 -16.64 26.67
N SER A 78 12.47 -15.41 27.08
CA SER A 78 13.06 -15.17 28.39
C SER A 78 12.09 -15.76 29.42
N ARG A 79 12.51 -16.80 30.13
CA ARG A 79 11.78 -17.37 31.26
C ARG A 79 11.60 -16.23 32.27
N MET A 80 10.42 -15.62 32.30
CA MET A 80 9.99 -14.82 33.42
C MET A 80 10.01 -15.73 34.65
N PHE A 81 11.01 -15.57 35.50
CA PHE A 81 11.00 -16.14 36.83
C PHE A 81 9.79 -15.54 37.54
N LYS A 82 8.73 -16.35 37.69
CA LYS A 82 7.66 -16.04 38.65
C LYS A 82 8.29 -16.12 40.03
N THR A 83 8.68 -14.98 40.58
CA THR A 83 8.98 -14.86 42.00
C THR A 83 7.72 -15.29 42.76
N LYS A 84 7.75 -16.48 43.34
CA LYS A 84 6.77 -16.91 44.33
C LYS A 84 6.83 -15.89 45.46
N GLY A 85 5.81 -15.05 45.57
CA GLY A 85 5.62 -14.18 46.72
C GLY A 85 5.59 -15.07 47.96
N GLN A 86 6.59 -14.91 48.82
CA GLN A 86 6.56 -15.39 50.18
C GLN A 86 5.37 -14.72 50.87
N ARG A 87 4.28 -15.45 51.08
CA ARG A 87 3.34 -15.10 52.15
C ARG A 87 4.02 -15.46 53.46
N LYS A 88 4.73 -14.48 54.04
CA LYS A 88 5.05 -14.49 55.46
C LYS A 88 3.74 -14.46 56.22
N GLY A 89 3.49 -15.49 57.02
CA GLY A 89 2.53 -15.43 58.09
C GLY A 89 2.99 -14.40 59.12
N TYR A 90 2.03 -13.66 59.64
CA TYR A 90 2.09 -13.06 60.97
C TYR A 90 0.69 -13.22 61.55
N GLU A 91 0.69 -13.94 62.68
CA GLU A 91 -0.21 -13.84 63.85
C GLU A 91 -1.73 -13.80 63.63
#